data_AF-A0A928DEB4-F1
#
_entry.id   AF-A0A928DEB4-F1
#
_cell.length_a   1.000
_cell.length_b   1.000
_cell.length_c   1.000
_cell.angle_alpha   90.00
_cell.angle_beta   90.00
_cell.angle_gamma   90.00
#
_symmetry.space_group_name_H-M   'P 1'
#
loop_
_entity.id
_entity.type
_entity.pdbx_description
1 polymer ?
#
loop_
_entity_poly.entity_id
_entity_poly.type
_entity_poly.pdbx_seq_one_letter_code
_entity_poly.pdbx_strand_id
1 'polypeptide(L)'
;MEVIEAVTDVVKAHHWQILDENFGLAREGQKMFGVMRINKSKSSDWSRCIGLRNSHDKSFAVGLSAGINVTVCSNLAFGGTTVIKRRHTSRIELTELVDVAVTELENEFLTLETVCEDLKVIYLKNDDEARSRIVRAAELGAINSSDILPVFHEFKNPTHEAFAEPTRWSLLNAFTQVNQKYTPLRADQSFSALNKCFGLDGNRPLLWS
;
A
#
# COMPACT_ATOMS: atom_id res chain seq x y z
N MET A 1 -8.41 18.75 -3.42
CA MET A 1 -7.73 19.36 -4.58
C MET A 1 -6.36 19.89 -4.21
N GLU A 2 -6.23 20.81 -3.25
CA GLU A 2 -4.94 21.45 -2.90
C GLU A 2 -3.77 20.48 -2.63
N VAL A 3 -4.02 19.36 -1.94
CA VAL A 3 -2.99 18.34 -1.66
C VAL A 3 -2.54 17.59 -2.91
N ILE A 4 -3.44 17.32 -3.85
CA ILE A 4 -3.12 16.59 -5.08
C ILE A 4 -2.19 17.46 -5.93
N GLU A 5 -2.56 18.73 -6.14
CA GLU A 5 -1.75 19.70 -6.88
C GLU A 5 -0.36 19.85 -6.26
N ALA A 6 -0.27 20.01 -4.93
CA ALA A 6 1.02 20.13 -4.25
C ALA A 6 1.91 18.89 -4.46
N VAL A 7 1.35 17.68 -4.38
CA VAL A 7 2.10 16.44 -4.63
C VAL A 7 2.51 16.33 -6.10
N THR A 8 1.62 16.65 -7.03
CA THR A 8 1.93 16.65 -8.46
C THR A 8 3.08 17.60 -8.80
N ASP A 9 3.08 18.81 -8.23
CA ASP A 9 4.13 19.81 -8.46
C ASP A 9 5.47 19.35 -7.91
N VAL A 10 5.50 18.82 -6.67
CA VAL A 10 6.71 18.28 -6.05
C VAL A 10 7.24 17.07 -6.82
N VAL A 11 6.40 16.10 -7.17
CA VAL A 11 6.81 14.92 -7.95
C VAL A 11 7.47 15.32 -9.27
N LYS A 12 6.93 16.33 -9.97
CA LYS A 12 7.53 16.88 -11.19
C LYS A 12 8.84 17.62 -10.92
N ALA A 13 8.95 18.37 -9.82
CA ALA A 13 10.19 19.03 -9.42
C ALA A 13 11.32 18.04 -9.12
N HIS A 14 10.99 16.85 -8.62
CA HIS A 14 11.90 15.71 -8.45
C HIS A 14 12.20 14.95 -9.76
N HIS A 15 11.72 15.45 -10.91
CA HIS A 15 11.84 14.83 -12.23
C HIS A 15 11.21 13.45 -12.37
N TRP A 16 10.20 13.14 -11.55
CA TRP A 16 9.41 11.92 -11.71
C TRP A 16 8.25 12.19 -12.64
N GLN A 17 7.91 11.22 -13.49
CA GLN A 17 6.73 11.29 -14.34
C GLN A 17 5.60 10.49 -13.72
N ILE A 18 4.43 11.10 -13.66
CA ILE A 18 3.20 10.42 -13.26
C ILE A 18 2.67 9.67 -14.48
N LEU A 19 2.54 8.35 -14.34
CA LEU A 19 2.09 7.44 -15.39
C LEU A 19 0.57 7.24 -15.37
N ASP A 20 -0.02 7.24 -14.18
CA ASP A 20 -1.45 7.04 -13.96
C ASP A 20 -1.86 7.59 -12.60
N GLU A 21 -3.12 8.01 -12.47
CA GLU A 21 -3.68 8.56 -11.24
C GLU A 21 -5.10 8.03 -11.01
N ASN A 22 -5.37 7.53 -9.82
CA ASN A 22 -6.70 7.09 -9.43
C ASN A 22 -7.07 7.71 -8.08
N PHE A 23 -8.22 8.37 -8.01
CA PHE A 23 -8.72 9.04 -6.81
C PHE A 23 -10.11 8.55 -6.45
N GLY A 24 -10.30 8.20 -5.19
CA GLY A 24 -11.57 7.81 -4.60
C GLY A 24 -12.00 8.79 -3.51
N LEU A 25 -13.30 9.11 -3.48
CA LEU A 25 -13.92 9.88 -2.41
C LEU A 25 -14.74 8.95 -1.50
N ALA A 26 -14.76 9.26 -0.21
CA ALA A 26 -15.56 8.57 0.80
C ALA A 26 -16.25 9.58 1.73
N ARG A 27 -17.30 9.12 2.44
CA ARG A 27 -18.15 9.95 3.32
C ARG A 27 -18.59 11.25 2.63
N GLU A 28 -19.33 11.13 1.52
CA GLU A 28 -19.89 12.27 0.79
C GLU A 28 -18.84 13.33 0.39
N GLY A 29 -17.64 12.88 0.01
CA GLY A 29 -16.56 13.76 -0.42
C GLY A 29 -15.70 14.34 0.70
N GLN A 30 -15.98 14.05 1.98
CA GLN A 30 -15.17 14.54 3.10
C GLN A 30 -13.81 13.86 3.21
N LYS A 31 -13.66 12.67 2.64
CA LYS A 31 -12.43 11.89 2.67
C LYS A 31 -11.99 11.60 1.25
N MET A 32 -10.70 11.78 0.99
CA MET A 32 -10.09 11.49 -0.29
C MET A 32 -8.96 10.49 -0.09
N PHE A 33 -8.91 9.50 -0.97
CA PHE A 33 -7.82 8.56 -1.13
C PHE A 33 -7.37 8.59 -2.57
N GLY A 34 -6.08 8.49 -2.81
CA GLY A 34 -5.50 8.60 -4.13
C GLY A 34 -4.29 7.71 -4.29
N VAL A 35 -4.00 7.36 -5.54
CA VAL A 35 -2.78 6.65 -5.91
C VAL A 35 -2.23 7.28 -7.17
N MET A 36 -0.97 7.68 -7.13
CA MET A 36 -0.23 8.18 -8.30
C MET A 36 0.88 7.20 -8.65
N ARG A 37 0.80 6.53 -9.79
CA ARG A 37 1.86 5.63 -10.27
C ARG A 37 2.94 6.45 -10.95
N ILE A 38 4.20 6.17 -10.65
CA ILE A 38 5.34 6.96 -11.15
C ILE A 38 6.31 6.11 -11.98
N ASN A 39 7.03 6.74 -12.90
CA ASN A 39 7.97 6.10 -13.82
C ASN A 39 9.30 5.65 -13.19
N LYS A 40 9.42 5.70 -11.85
CA LYS A 40 10.66 5.46 -11.11
C LYS A 40 10.78 4.01 -10.61
N SER A 41 10.31 3.02 -11.36
CA SER A 41 10.52 1.62 -10.99
C SER A 41 11.71 1.02 -11.73
N LYS A 42 12.51 0.21 -11.04
CA LYS A 42 13.58 -0.59 -11.65
C LYS A 42 13.16 -2.05 -11.88
N SER A 43 11.97 -2.43 -11.42
CA SER A 43 11.44 -3.80 -11.54
C SER A 43 10.47 -3.91 -12.72
N SER A 44 10.46 -5.05 -13.39
CA SER A 44 9.40 -5.43 -14.33
C SER A 44 8.10 -5.86 -13.62
N ASP A 45 8.22 -6.31 -12.38
CA ASP A 45 7.12 -6.95 -11.65
C ASP A 45 6.17 -5.93 -11.03
N TRP A 46 6.64 -4.70 -10.83
CA TRP A 46 5.83 -3.60 -10.28
C TRP A 46 6.27 -2.23 -10.75
N SER A 47 5.37 -1.27 -10.60
CA SER A 47 5.65 0.16 -10.64
C SER A 47 5.58 0.77 -9.25
N ARG A 48 6.45 1.72 -8.92
CA ARG A 48 6.31 2.54 -7.71
C ARG A 48 5.04 3.40 -7.82
N CYS A 49 4.34 3.59 -6.70
CA CYS A 49 3.21 4.49 -6.59
C CYS A 49 3.20 5.25 -5.26
N ILE A 50 2.62 6.44 -5.27
CA ILE A 50 2.43 7.26 -4.08
C ILE A 50 0.98 7.13 -3.67
N GLY A 51 0.72 6.61 -2.47
CA GLY A 51 -0.61 6.60 -1.86
C GLY A 51 -0.86 7.92 -1.15
N LEU A 52 -2.00 8.56 -1.44
CA LEU A 52 -2.43 9.81 -0.84
C LEU A 52 -3.70 9.58 -0.02
N ARG A 53 -3.78 10.23 1.14
CA ARG A 53 -5.04 10.35 1.87
C ARG A 53 -5.19 11.74 2.47
N ASN A 54 -6.42 12.25 2.46
CA ASN A 54 -6.77 13.52 3.11
C ASN A 54 -8.19 13.48 3.67
N SER A 55 -8.45 14.21 4.74
CA SER A 55 -9.80 14.43 5.27
C SER A 55 -10.09 15.91 5.47
N HIS A 56 -11.21 16.37 4.94
CA HIS A 56 -11.72 17.72 5.13
C HIS A 56 -12.46 17.86 6.48
N ASP A 57 -13.07 16.78 6.95
CA ASP A 57 -13.71 16.69 8.29
C ASP A 57 -12.71 16.57 9.45
N LYS A 58 -11.40 16.63 9.16
CA LYS A 58 -10.29 16.50 10.12
C LYS A 58 -10.28 15.17 10.89
N SER A 59 -10.98 14.14 10.40
CA SER A 59 -10.97 12.82 11.04
C SER A 59 -9.63 12.08 10.91
N PHE A 60 -8.77 12.51 9.99
CA PHE A 60 -7.36 12.11 9.92
C PHE A 60 -6.49 13.16 9.18
N ALA A 61 -5.19 13.19 9.50
CA ALA A 61 -4.23 14.07 8.84
C ALA A 61 -3.95 13.65 7.40
N VAL A 62 -3.43 14.58 6.59
CA VAL A 62 -2.88 14.27 5.27
C VAL A 62 -1.77 13.23 5.43
N GLY A 63 -1.76 12.22 4.57
CA GLY A 63 -0.72 11.20 4.56
C GLY A 63 -0.25 10.91 3.15
N LEU A 64 1.05 10.73 3.00
CA LEU A 64 1.66 10.12 1.84
C LEU A 64 2.22 8.75 2.25
N SER A 65 2.28 7.83 1.31
CA SER A 65 2.83 6.50 1.54
C SER A 65 3.53 6.01 0.29
N ALA A 66 4.65 5.32 0.49
CA ALA A 66 5.24 4.57 -0.60
C ALA A 66 4.39 3.32 -0.85
N GLY A 67 4.23 2.99 -2.12
CA GLY A 67 3.54 1.80 -2.55
C GLY A 67 4.14 1.22 -3.81
N ILE A 68 3.76 -0.01 -4.07
CA ILE A 68 3.99 -0.67 -5.33
C ILE A 68 2.64 -1.08 -5.92
N ASN A 69 2.53 -0.90 -7.23
CA ASN A 69 1.45 -1.44 -8.04
C ASN A 69 2.01 -2.63 -8.82
N VAL A 70 1.51 -3.83 -8.53
CA VAL A 70 2.01 -5.05 -9.14
C VAL A 70 1.48 -5.16 -10.56
N THR A 71 2.37 -5.27 -11.54
CA THR A 71 2.05 -5.10 -12.96
C THR A 71 1.00 -6.11 -13.46
N VAL A 72 1.07 -7.36 -13.01
CA VAL A 72 0.24 -8.45 -13.56
C VAL A 72 -1.21 -8.43 -13.09
N CYS A 73 -1.49 -7.83 -11.94
CA CYS A 73 -2.79 -7.84 -11.28
C CYS A 73 -3.35 -6.45 -10.99
N SER A 74 -2.53 -5.41 -11.18
CA SER A 74 -2.83 -4.02 -10.85
C SER A 74 -3.30 -3.80 -9.40
N ASN A 75 -3.14 -4.81 -8.54
CA ASN A 75 -3.39 -4.68 -7.11
C ASN A 75 -2.29 -3.80 -6.49
N LEU A 76 -2.64 -3.18 -5.37
CA LEU A 76 -1.75 -2.28 -4.67
C LEU A 76 -1.22 -2.97 -3.43
N ALA A 77 0.06 -2.75 -3.14
CA ALA A 77 0.63 -2.99 -1.83
C ALA A 77 1.32 -1.71 -1.40
N PHE A 78 1.03 -1.24 -0.19
CA PHE A 78 1.69 -0.08 0.38
C PHE A 78 2.73 -0.53 1.40
N GLY A 79 3.68 0.33 1.74
CA GLY A 79 4.74 0.05 2.69
C GLY A 79 5.39 1.35 3.10
N GLY A 80 5.63 1.54 4.39
CA GLY A 80 5.91 2.88 4.90
C GLY A 80 4.69 3.81 4.77
N THR A 81 4.53 4.73 5.70
CA THR A 81 3.50 5.77 5.59
C THR A 81 4.04 6.99 6.29
N THR A 82 4.55 7.91 5.48
CA THR A 82 4.92 9.23 5.94
C THR A 82 3.66 10.08 6.20
N VAL A 83 3.33 10.24 7.48
CA VAL A 83 2.21 11.08 7.90
C VAL A 83 2.64 12.54 7.87
N ILE A 84 2.06 13.31 6.96
CA ILE A 84 2.18 14.77 6.95
C ILE A 84 1.32 15.32 8.10
N LYS A 85 1.92 15.42 9.28
CA LYS A 85 1.24 15.98 10.46
C LYS A 85 1.01 17.48 10.25
N ARG A 86 -0.20 17.85 9.88
CA ARG A 86 -0.61 19.26 9.75
C ARG A 86 -1.22 19.78 11.05
N ARG A 87 -0.80 20.97 11.48
CA ARG A 87 -1.60 21.84 12.35
C ARG A 87 -1.61 23.25 11.72
N HIS A 88 -2.61 23.51 10.88
CA HIS A 88 -2.96 24.81 10.27
C HIS A 88 -1.80 25.71 9.80
N THR A 89 -1.54 25.78 8.48
CA THR A 89 -0.78 26.86 7.84
C THR A 89 -1.07 26.98 6.33
N SER A 90 -0.61 28.08 5.72
CA SER A 90 -0.90 28.55 4.35
C SER A 90 -0.45 27.60 3.22
N ARG A 91 -0.87 27.85 1.96
CA ARG A 91 -0.55 26.98 0.79
C ARG A 91 0.95 26.77 0.58
N ILE A 92 1.79 27.76 0.90
CA ILE A 92 3.26 27.72 0.74
C ILE A 92 3.87 26.64 1.65
N GLU A 93 3.39 26.52 2.88
CA GLU A 93 3.92 25.54 3.84
C GLU A 93 3.52 24.10 3.49
N LEU A 94 2.44 23.91 2.71
CA LEU A 94 2.05 22.59 2.25
C LEU A 94 3.06 22.03 1.25
N THR A 95 3.56 22.86 0.33
CA THR A 95 4.54 22.42 -0.69
C THR A 95 5.85 22.00 -0.04
N GLU A 96 6.37 22.75 0.94
CA GLU A 96 7.59 22.38 1.67
C GLU A 96 7.42 21.06 2.44
N LEU A 97 6.30 20.88 3.14
CA LEU A 97 6.02 19.64 3.86
C LEU A 97 5.87 18.44 2.92
N VAL A 98 5.26 18.65 1.75
CA VAL A 98 5.13 17.62 0.72
C VAL A 98 6.49 17.30 0.11
N ASP A 99 7.37 18.28 -0.09
CA ASP A 99 8.73 18.08 -0.60
C ASP A 99 9.58 17.21 0.33
N VAL A 100 9.54 17.50 1.64
CA VAL A 100 10.18 16.65 2.65
C VAL A 100 9.59 15.24 2.62
N ALA A 101 8.26 15.12 2.60
CA ALA A 101 7.61 13.81 2.59
C ALA A 101 7.94 13.01 1.32
N VAL A 102 7.95 13.63 0.13
CA VAL A 102 8.31 12.97 -1.14
C VAL A 102 9.78 12.54 -1.12
N THR A 103 10.66 13.31 -0.51
CA THR A 103 12.07 12.93 -0.32
C THR A 103 12.18 11.71 0.60
N GLU A 104 11.42 11.64 1.69
CA GLU A 104 11.37 10.47 2.58
C GLU A 104 10.83 9.22 1.87
N LEU A 105 9.89 9.38 0.93
CA LEU A 105 9.36 8.26 0.13
C LEU A 105 10.44 7.50 -0.63
N GLU A 106 11.54 8.14 -1.05
CA GLU A 106 12.62 7.43 -1.75
C GLU A 106 13.18 6.25 -0.93
N ASN A 107 13.41 6.48 0.37
CA ASN A 107 13.89 5.45 1.28
C ASN A 107 12.80 4.42 1.60
N GLU A 108 11.55 4.85 1.75
CA GLU A 108 10.42 3.94 1.95
C GLU A 108 10.25 3.02 0.74
N PHE A 109 10.39 3.52 -0.50
CA PHE A 109 10.34 2.69 -1.70
C PHE A 109 11.43 1.63 -1.72
N LEU A 110 12.68 1.99 -1.42
CA LEU A 110 13.79 1.03 -1.38
C LEU A 110 13.56 -0.06 -0.33
N THR A 111 13.05 0.33 0.84
CA THR A 111 12.69 -0.60 1.91
C THR A 111 11.60 -1.56 1.46
N LEU A 112 10.51 -1.03 0.91
CA LEU A 112 9.39 -1.80 0.40
C LEU A 112 9.81 -2.80 -0.69
N GLU A 113 10.59 -2.33 -1.68
CA GLU A 113 11.10 -3.18 -2.76
C GLU A 113 11.96 -4.32 -2.23
N THR A 114 12.86 -4.02 -1.28
CA THR A 114 13.72 -5.04 -0.65
C THR A 114 12.89 -6.11 0.05
N VAL A 115 11.91 -5.69 0.86
CA VAL A 115 11.01 -6.62 1.55
C VAL A 115 10.22 -7.45 0.53
N CYS A 116 9.68 -6.84 -0.53
CA CYS A 116 8.93 -7.57 -1.54
C CYS A 116 9.78 -8.62 -2.28
N GLU A 117 11.04 -8.32 -2.61
CA GLU A 117 11.96 -9.32 -3.17
C GLU A 117 12.22 -10.47 -2.20
N ASP A 118 12.42 -10.19 -0.91
CA ASP A 118 12.58 -11.24 0.11
C ASP A 118 11.33 -12.13 0.22
N LEU A 119 10.13 -11.55 0.14
CA LEU A 119 8.88 -12.33 0.19
C LEU A 119 8.76 -13.32 -0.97
N LYS A 120 9.37 -13.06 -2.13
CA LYS A 120 9.32 -13.96 -3.30
C LYS A 120 10.10 -15.25 -3.08
N VAL A 121 11.17 -15.20 -2.29
CA VAL A 121 12.07 -16.35 -2.09
C VAL A 121 11.79 -17.12 -0.80
N ILE A 122 10.91 -16.60 0.07
CA ILE A 122 10.52 -17.28 1.31
C ILE A 122 9.24 -18.10 1.07
N TYR A 123 9.38 -19.41 1.09
CA TYR A 123 8.28 -20.37 0.94
C TYR A 123 7.54 -20.62 2.26
N LEU A 124 6.22 -20.79 2.18
CA LEU A 124 5.43 -21.36 3.27
C LEU A 124 5.67 -22.87 3.35
N LYS A 125 5.72 -23.41 4.55
CA LYS A 125 6.01 -24.84 4.78
C LYS A 125 4.90 -25.75 4.29
N ASN A 126 3.65 -25.33 4.47
CA ASN A 126 2.45 -26.08 4.12
C ASN A 126 1.20 -25.18 4.19
N ASP A 127 0.05 -25.75 3.80
CA ASP A 127 -1.24 -25.07 3.83
C ASP A 127 -1.69 -24.67 5.24
N ASP A 128 -1.30 -25.40 6.29
CA ASP A 128 -1.67 -25.08 7.67
C ASP A 128 -0.95 -23.83 8.17
N GLU A 129 0.31 -23.63 7.76
CA GLU A 129 0.99 -22.36 7.97
C GLU A 129 0.20 -21.25 7.28
N ALA A 130 -0.18 -21.40 6.01
CA ALA A 130 -0.95 -20.38 5.29
C ALA A 130 -2.26 -20.02 6.02
N ARG A 131 -3.06 -21.02 6.41
CA ARG A 131 -4.30 -20.81 7.18
C ARG A 131 -4.05 -20.08 8.49
N SER A 132 -3.05 -20.50 9.25
CA SER A 132 -2.69 -19.86 10.52
C SER A 132 -2.33 -18.39 10.33
N ARG A 133 -1.55 -18.05 9.31
CA ARG A 133 -1.18 -16.67 8.99
C ARG A 133 -2.38 -15.84 8.53
N ILE A 134 -3.30 -16.42 7.77
CA ILE A 134 -4.52 -15.73 7.31
C ILE A 134 -5.46 -15.43 8.48
N VAL A 135 -5.66 -16.39 9.39
CA VAL A 135 -6.45 -16.15 10.61
C VAL A 135 -5.79 -15.06 11.44
N ARG A 136 -4.47 -15.12 11.64
CA ARG A 136 -3.73 -14.08 12.37
C ARG A 136 -3.86 -12.70 11.72
N ALA A 137 -3.83 -12.62 10.40
CA ALA A 137 -4.04 -11.37 9.68
C ALA A 137 -5.45 -10.78 9.94
N ALA A 138 -6.48 -11.63 10.02
CA ALA A 138 -7.83 -11.22 10.37
C ALA A 138 -7.91 -10.70 11.82
N GLU A 139 -7.24 -11.37 12.78
CA GLU A 139 -7.15 -10.89 14.18
C GLU A 139 -6.50 -9.50 14.28
N LEU A 140 -5.51 -9.24 13.42
CA LEU A 140 -4.81 -7.95 13.33
C LEU A 140 -5.61 -6.88 12.53
N GLY A 141 -6.81 -7.22 12.04
CA GLY A 141 -7.67 -6.31 11.28
C GLY A 141 -7.26 -6.09 9.83
N ALA A 142 -6.27 -6.83 9.32
CA ALA A 142 -5.82 -6.73 7.93
C ALA A 142 -6.96 -7.07 6.96
N ILE A 143 -7.74 -8.10 7.26
CA ILE A 143 -8.92 -8.49 6.49
C ILE A 143 -10.13 -8.69 7.41
N ASN A 144 -11.34 -8.69 6.84
CA ASN A 144 -12.53 -9.09 7.59
C ASN A 144 -12.52 -10.61 7.83
N SER A 145 -13.13 -11.09 8.90
CA SER A 145 -13.20 -12.53 9.18
C SER A 145 -13.89 -13.32 8.06
N SER A 146 -14.86 -12.70 7.36
CA SER A 146 -15.51 -13.28 6.19
C SER A 146 -14.58 -13.51 5.00
N ASP A 147 -13.41 -12.87 5.00
CA ASP A 147 -12.43 -12.89 3.91
C ASP A 147 -11.30 -13.91 4.14
N ILE A 148 -11.28 -14.60 5.29
CA ILE A 148 -10.30 -15.65 5.59
C ILE A 148 -10.34 -16.75 4.51
N LEU A 149 -11.52 -17.29 4.21
CA LEU A 149 -11.68 -18.33 3.19
C LEU A 149 -11.41 -17.79 1.77
N PRO A 150 -11.96 -16.63 1.36
CA PRO A 150 -11.59 -15.99 0.09
C PRO A 150 -10.08 -15.83 -0.11
N VAL A 151 -9.34 -15.34 0.89
CA VAL A 151 -7.88 -15.18 0.77
C VAL A 151 -7.20 -16.55 0.67
N PHE A 152 -7.62 -17.53 1.46
CA PHE A 152 -7.05 -18.87 1.36
C PHE A 152 -7.31 -19.52 -0.01
N HIS A 153 -8.51 -19.34 -0.57
CA HIS A 153 -8.83 -19.83 -1.90
C HIS A 153 -8.01 -19.15 -2.99
N GLU A 154 -7.84 -17.83 -2.92
CA GLU A 154 -6.98 -17.07 -3.85
C GLU A 154 -5.51 -17.51 -3.73
N PHE A 155 -5.02 -17.76 -2.52
CA PHE A 155 -3.65 -18.28 -2.34
C PHE A 155 -3.47 -19.68 -2.94
N LYS A 156 -4.49 -20.54 -2.83
CA LYS A 156 -4.44 -21.91 -3.38
C LYS A 156 -4.63 -21.97 -4.89
N ASN A 157 -5.46 -21.09 -5.44
CA ASN A 157 -5.80 -21.02 -6.85
C ASN A 157 -5.71 -19.56 -7.29
N PRO A 158 -4.48 -19.03 -7.44
CA PRO A 158 -4.30 -17.61 -7.74
C PRO A 158 -4.84 -17.28 -9.11
N THR A 159 -5.45 -16.09 -9.22
CA THR A 159 -5.94 -15.53 -10.48
C THR A 159 -4.81 -15.37 -11.50
N HIS A 160 -3.58 -15.16 -11.04
CA HIS A 160 -2.40 -14.94 -11.87
C HIS A 160 -1.34 -16.01 -11.64
N GLU A 161 -0.83 -16.59 -12.73
CA GLU A 161 0.19 -17.65 -12.72
C GLU A 161 1.49 -17.21 -12.01
N ALA A 162 1.81 -15.92 -12.05
CA ALA A 162 2.95 -15.34 -11.32
C ALA A 162 2.92 -15.59 -9.80
N PHE A 163 1.78 -16.00 -9.25
CA PHE A 163 1.60 -16.30 -7.82
C PHE A 163 1.36 -17.79 -7.54
N ALA A 164 1.60 -18.69 -8.51
CA ALA A 164 1.39 -20.13 -8.36
C ALA A 164 2.27 -20.76 -7.27
N GLU A 165 3.48 -20.24 -7.07
CA GLU A 165 4.40 -20.73 -6.05
C GLU A 165 3.95 -20.29 -4.65
N PRO A 166 3.94 -21.17 -3.62
CA PRO A 166 3.41 -20.89 -2.28
C PRO A 166 4.41 -20.10 -1.41
N THR A 167 4.74 -18.90 -1.87
CA THR A 167 5.68 -17.97 -1.22
C THR A 167 4.93 -16.94 -0.37
N ARG A 168 5.65 -16.23 0.49
CA ARG A 168 5.04 -15.12 1.23
C ARG A 168 4.56 -14.01 0.30
N TRP A 169 5.18 -13.88 -0.89
CA TRP A 169 4.75 -12.96 -1.93
C TRP A 169 3.40 -13.34 -2.53
N SER A 170 3.16 -14.61 -2.86
CA SER A 170 1.84 -15.05 -3.35
C SER A 170 0.78 -14.92 -2.25
N LEU A 171 1.14 -15.15 -0.98
CA LEU A 171 0.23 -14.89 0.14
C LEU A 171 -0.14 -13.40 0.26
N LEU A 172 0.83 -12.48 0.19
CA LEU A 172 0.55 -11.03 0.18
C LEU A 172 -0.39 -10.67 -0.98
N ASN A 173 -0.15 -11.22 -2.17
CA ASN A 173 -0.97 -10.95 -3.35
C ASN A 173 -2.39 -11.50 -3.22
N ALA A 174 -2.59 -12.63 -2.54
CA ALA A 174 -3.92 -13.14 -2.24
C ALA A 174 -4.71 -12.17 -1.34
N PHE A 175 -4.07 -11.56 -0.35
CA PHE A 175 -4.72 -10.52 0.47
C PHE A 175 -5.10 -9.29 -0.36
N THR A 176 -4.15 -8.74 -1.11
CA THR A 176 -4.35 -7.49 -1.87
C THR A 176 -5.34 -7.68 -3.03
N GLN A 177 -5.44 -8.89 -3.58
CA GLN A 177 -6.46 -9.27 -4.56
C GLN A 177 -7.87 -9.24 -3.95
N VAL A 178 -8.07 -9.87 -2.79
CA VAL A 178 -9.38 -9.86 -2.11
C VAL A 178 -9.77 -8.46 -1.66
N ASN A 179 -8.79 -7.62 -1.29
CA ASN A 179 -9.01 -6.24 -0.87
C ASN A 179 -9.55 -5.32 -1.96
N GLN A 180 -9.47 -5.68 -3.26
CA GLN A 180 -9.97 -4.82 -4.34
C GLN A 180 -11.46 -4.49 -4.21
N LYS A 181 -12.24 -5.35 -3.54
CA LYS A 181 -13.67 -5.12 -3.28
C LYS A 181 -13.95 -4.12 -2.14
N TYR A 182 -12.93 -3.71 -1.39
CA TYR A 182 -13.10 -2.84 -0.23
C TYR A 182 -13.39 -1.40 -0.65
N THR A 183 -14.17 -0.71 0.18
CA THR A 183 -14.28 0.75 0.06
C THR A 183 -12.91 1.39 0.32
N PRO A 184 -12.62 2.59 -0.23
CA PRO A 184 -11.31 3.24 -0.05
C PRO A 184 -10.87 3.35 1.41
N LEU A 185 -11.81 3.65 2.32
CA LEU A 185 -11.55 3.74 3.75
C LEU A 185 -11.14 2.38 4.36
N ARG A 186 -11.82 1.29 3.96
CA ARG A 186 -11.49 -0.05 4.46
C ARG A 186 -10.18 -0.57 3.86
N ALA A 187 -9.89 -0.21 2.61
CA ALA A 187 -8.63 -0.52 1.94
C ALA A 187 -7.45 0.16 2.63
N ASP A 188 -7.54 1.46 2.97
CA ASP A 188 -6.50 2.18 3.74
C ASP A 188 -6.18 1.49 5.07
N GLN A 189 -7.23 1.09 5.82
CA GLN A 189 -7.06 0.35 7.07
C GLN A 189 -6.43 -1.03 6.85
N SER A 190 -6.85 -1.73 5.79
CA SER A 190 -6.30 -3.03 5.42
C SER A 190 -4.83 -2.94 5.08
N PHE A 191 -4.43 -2.00 4.22
CA PHE A 191 -3.04 -1.79 3.85
C PHE A 191 -2.19 -1.42 5.06
N SER A 192 -2.64 -0.50 5.91
CA SER A 192 -1.91 -0.16 7.13
C SER A 192 -1.64 -1.38 8.04
N ALA A 193 -2.60 -2.30 8.14
CA ALA A 193 -2.42 -3.54 8.88
C ALA A 193 -1.55 -4.57 8.14
N LEU A 194 -1.69 -4.71 6.82
CA LEU A 194 -0.86 -5.56 5.98
C LEU A 194 0.62 -5.13 6.03
N ASN A 195 0.90 -3.83 6.09
CA ASN A 195 2.26 -3.32 6.22
C ASN A 195 2.95 -3.91 7.45
N LYS A 196 2.26 -3.89 8.60
CA LYS A 196 2.78 -4.45 9.86
C LYS A 196 2.83 -5.98 9.82
N CYS A 197 1.85 -6.61 9.18
CA CYS A 197 1.78 -8.06 9.03
C CYS A 197 3.01 -8.61 8.28
N PHE A 198 3.39 -7.95 7.18
CA PHE A 198 4.45 -8.40 6.28
C PHE A 198 5.78 -7.66 6.47
N GLY A 199 5.84 -6.63 7.33
CA GLY A 199 7.05 -5.84 7.54
C GLY A 199 7.38 -4.93 6.36
N LEU A 200 6.37 -4.51 5.59
CA LEU A 200 6.53 -3.68 4.38
C LEU A 200 7.06 -2.26 4.70
N ASP A 201 7.07 -1.89 5.97
CA ASP A 201 7.62 -0.66 6.52
C ASP A 201 9.04 -0.82 7.08
N GLY A 202 9.68 -1.98 6.86
CA GLY A 202 11.02 -2.30 7.38
C GLY A 202 11.03 -2.77 8.84
N ASN A 203 9.89 -2.80 9.52
CA ASN A 203 9.79 -3.33 10.88
C ASN A 203 9.68 -4.86 10.90
N ARG A 204 9.90 -5.46 12.07
CA ARG A 204 9.73 -6.91 12.24
C ARG A 204 8.27 -7.31 11.92
N PRO A 205 8.04 -8.25 10.99
CA PRO A 205 6.71 -8.62 10.55
C PRO A 205 5.91 -9.35 11.62
N LEU A 206 4.67 -8.91 11.86
CA LEU A 206 3.79 -9.45 12.91
C LEU A 206 3.18 -10.81 12.57
N LEU A 207 3.13 -11.20 11.29
CA LEU A 207 2.60 -12.52 10.93
C LEU A 207 3.53 -13.65 11.31
N TRP A 208 4.83 -13.39 11.45
CA TRP A 208 5.86 -14.41 11.66
C TRP A 208 6.48 -14.37 13.06
N SER A 209 5.97 -13.47 13.92
CA SER A 209 6.39 -13.31 15.33
C SER A 209 5.62 -14.21 16.27
#